data_AF-A0A931DWR9-F1
#
_entry.id   AF-A0A931DWR9-F1
#
_cell.length_a   1.000
_cell.length_b   1.000
_cell.length_c   1.000
_cell.angle_alpha   90.00
_cell.angle_beta   90.00
_cell.angle_gamma   90.00
#
_symmetry.space_group_name_H-M   'P 1'
#
loop_
_entity.id
_entity.type
_entity.pdbx_description
1 polymer ?
#
loop_
_entity_poly.entity_id
_entity_poly.type
_entity_poly.pdbx_seq_one_letter_code
_entity_poly.pdbx_strand_id
1 'polypeptide(L)'
;MTTETKDKRLQLRATASQDARLREAAKTEEVSVTEFVLASALAKADTVLADKRYFFLSSEQYNEFLEALEKPVRGPKYQALMTGETVFGKDFTLD
;
A
#
# COMPACT_ATOMS: atom_id res chain seq x y z
N MET A 1 -0.61 6.94 18.77
CA MET A 1 -0.42 7.13 17.32
C MET A 1 0.41 8.38 17.13
N THR A 2 1.66 8.26 16.70
CA THR A 2 2.50 9.40 16.34
C THR A 2 2.06 9.88 14.96
N THR A 3 1.42 11.04 14.89
CA THR A 3 1.14 11.73 13.62
C THR A 3 2.46 12.18 13.01
N GLU A 4 2.78 11.68 11.82
CA GLU A 4 3.97 12.10 11.08
C GLU A 4 3.81 13.53 10.54
N THR A 5 4.86 14.33 10.68
CA THR A 5 4.91 15.70 10.16
C THR A 5 5.15 15.66 8.65
N LYS A 6 4.36 16.40 7.87
CA LYS A 6 4.54 16.56 6.41
C LYS A 6 5.76 17.45 6.09
N ASP A 7 6.97 16.92 6.24
CA ASP A 7 8.23 17.66 6.11
C ASP A 7 8.90 17.55 4.73
N LYS A 8 8.41 16.66 3.84
CA LYS A 8 8.94 16.46 2.49
C LYS A 8 8.23 17.32 1.46
N ARG A 9 8.99 17.90 0.53
CA ARG A 9 8.47 18.75 -0.55
C ARG A 9 8.58 18.04 -1.90
N LEU A 10 7.44 17.86 -2.59
CA LEU A 10 7.39 17.45 -3.99
C LEU A 10 7.22 18.66 -4.89
N GLN A 11 8.06 18.78 -5.92
CA GLN A 11 7.97 19.84 -6.94
C GLN A 11 7.42 19.25 -8.23
N LEU A 12 6.28 19.76 -8.69
CA LEU A 12 5.63 19.31 -9.92
C LEU A 12 5.51 20.48 -10.90
N ARG A 13 5.73 20.20 -12.18
CA ARG A 13 5.46 21.13 -13.28
C ARG A 13 4.29 20.59 -14.08
N ALA A 14 3.37 21.48 -14.44
CA ALA A 14 2.19 21.16 -15.23
C ALA A 14 1.98 22.24 -16.29
N THR A 15 1.42 21.85 -17.43
CA THR A 15 0.88 22.77 -18.42
C THR A 15 -0.43 23.39 -17.91
N ALA A 16 -0.88 24.49 -18.51
CA ALA A 16 -2.14 25.14 -18.13
C ALA A 16 -3.36 24.21 -18.24
N SER A 17 -3.40 23.34 -19.25
CA SER A 17 -4.50 22.37 -19.43
C SER A 17 -4.48 21.27 -18.36
N GLN A 18 -3.29 20.83 -17.93
CA GLN A 18 -3.14 19.87 -16.84
C GLN A 18 -3.56 20.47 -15.49
N ASP A 19 -3.11 21.70 -15.18
CA ASP A 19 -3.50 22.40 -13.94
C ASP A 19 -5.01 22.64 -13.88
N ALA A 20 -5.64 23.09 -14.97
CA ALA A 20 -7.09 23.29 -15.04
C ALA A 20 -7.86 21.98 -14.75
N ARG A 21 -7.44 20.87 -15.36
CA ARG A 21 -8.07 19.56 -15.15
C ARG A 21 -7.91 19.06 -13.71
N LEU A 22 -6.73 19.23 -13.10
CA LEU A 22 -6.48 18.86 -11.71
C LEU A 22 -7.33 19.69 -10.74
N ARG A 23 -7.50 20.99 -11.00
CA ARG A 23 -8.37 21.87 -10.21
C ARG A 23 -9.83 21.47 -10.30
N GLU A 24 -10.31 21.14 -11.49
CA GLU A 24 -11.69 20.69 -11.71
C GLU A 24 -11.98 19.38 -10.96
N ALA A 25 -11.05 18.40 -11.04
CA ALA A 25 -11.17 17.15 -10.32
C ALA A 25 -11.16 17.36 -8.79
N ALA A 26 -10.20 18.12 -8.28
CA ALA A 26 -10.11 18.43 -6.85
C ALA A 26 -11.37 19.16 -6.33
N LYS A 27 -11.92 20.09 -7.12
CA LYS A 27 -13.18 20.78 -6.80
C LYS A 27 -14.36 19.82 -6.72
N THR A 28 -14.41 18.83 -7.62
CA THR A 28 -15.50 17.83 -7.66
C THR A 28 -15.51 16.95 -6.41
N GLU A 29 -14.32 16.68 -5.86
CA GLU A 29 -14.14 15.93 -4.61
C GLU A 29 -14.10 16.81 -3.35
N GLU A 30 -14.31 18.13 -3.49
CA GLU A 30 -14.27 19.12 -2.39
C GLU A 30 -12.95 19.15 -1.60
N VAL A 31 -11.84 18.82 -2.26
CA VAL A 31 -10.49 18.79 -1.66
C VAL A 31 -9.56 19.82 -2.30
N SER A 32 -8.44 20.09 -1.64
CA SER A 32 -7.40 20.95 -2.24
C SER A 32 -6.70 20.25 -3.41
N VAL A 33 -6.16 21.00 -4.37
CA VAL A 33 -5.39 20.44 -5.50
C VAL A 33 -4.20 19.62 -5.01
N THR A 34 -3.51 20.09 -3.96
CA THR A 34 -2.37 19.39 -3.37
C THR A 34 -2.78 18.05 -2.75
N GLU A 35 -3.92 18.02 -2.06
CA GLU A 35 -4.46 16.81 -1.47
C GLU A 35 -4.91 15.81 -2.54
N PHE A 36 -5.67 16.26 -3.53
CA PHE A 36 -6.09 15.45 -4.66
C PHE A 36 -4.89 14.80 -5.38
N VAL A 37 -3.87 15.60 -5.71
CA VAL A 37 -2.67 15.10 -6.39
C VAL A 37 -1.89 14.12 -5.54
N LEU A 38 -1.70 14.41 -4.24
CA LEU A 38 -0.97 13.51 -3.35
C LEU A 38 -1.72 12.18 -3.17
N ALA A 39 -3.03 12.22 -2.92
CA ALA A 39 -3.85 11.03 -2.75
C ALA A 39 -3.87 10.18 -4.03
N SER A 40 -4.04 10.82 -5.20
CA SER A 40 -4.00 10.13 -6.50
C SER A 40 -2.65 9.49 -6.76
N ALA A 41 -1.56 10.19 -6.46
CA ALA A 41 -0.20 9.66 -6.63
C ALA A 41 0.09 8.48 -5.68
N LEU A 42 -0.37 8.55 -4.43
CA LEU A 42 -0.25 7.46 -3.47
C LEU A 42 -1.05 6.23 -3.89
N ALA A 43 -2.32 6.40 -4.27
CA ALA A 43 -3.14 5.28 -4.75
C ALA A 43 -2.49 4.58 -5.96
N LYS A 44 -1.89 5.36 -6.88
CA LYS A 44 -1.15 4.77 -8.00
C LYS A 44 0.14 4.10 -7.56
N ALA A 45 0.88 4.69 -6.61
CA ALA A 45 2.09 4.08 -6.04
C ALA A 45 1.76 2.74 -5.38
N ASP A 46 0.71 2.67 -4.58
CA ASP A 46 0.25 1.45 -3.91
C ASP A 46 -0.09 0.36 -4.93
N THR A 47 -0.78 0.72 -6.02
CA THR A 47 -1.07 -0.22 -7.12
C THR A 47 0.23 -0.73 -7.74
N VAL A 48 1.18 0.15 -8.05
CA VAL A 48 2.47 -0.22 -8.65
C VAL A 48 3.30 -1.11 -7.71
N LEU A 49 3.26 -0.83 -6.40
CA LEU A 49 3.95 -1.63 -5.39
C LEU A 49 3.27 -2.98 -5.17
N ALA A 50 1.94 -3.05 -5.19
CA ALA A 50 1.18 -4.29 -5.10
C ALA A 50 1.38 -5.18 -6.35
N ASP A 51 1.51 -4.57 -7.53
CA ASP A 51 1.83 -5.27 -8.77
C ASP A 51 3.27 -5.81 -8.81
N LYS A 52 4.12 -5.43 -7.84
CA LYS A 52 5.50 -5.92 -7.75
C LYS A 52 5.52 -7.38 -7.26
N ARG A 53 5.52 -8.29 -8.23
CA ARG A 53 5.57 -9.75 -8.00
C ARG A 53 6.95 -10.30 -7.66
N TYR A 54 8.01 -9.54 -7.96
CA TYR A 54 9.39 -9.98 -7.75
C TYR A 54 10.09 -9.11 -6.69
N PHE A 55 10.49 -9.76 -5.60
CA PHE A 55 11.35 -9.18 -4.57
C PHE A 55 12.75 -9.71 -4.77
N PHE A 56 13.70 -8.81 -5.04
CA PHE A 56 15.11 -9.16 -5.12
C PHE A 56 15.68 -9.08 -3.72
N LEU A 57 16.16 -10.21 -3.21
CA LEU A 57 16.81 -10.35 -1.93
C LEU A 57 18.30 -10.60 -2.15
N SER A 58 19.16 -10.03 -1.30
CA SER A 58 20.53 -10.54 -1.19
C SER A 58 20.50 -11.99 -0.70
N SER A 59 21.60 -12.74 -0.88
CA SER A 59 21.68 -14.12 -0.38
C SER A 59 21.43 -14.20 1.13
N GLU A 60 21.86 -13.19 1.89
CA GLU A 60 21.62 -13.08 3.33
C GLU A 60 20.12 -12.90 3.65
N GLN A 61 19.47 -11.93 2.99
CA GLN A 61 18.04 -11.67 3.16
C GLN A 61 17.18 -12.87 2.72
N TYR A 62 17.63 -13.61 1.70
CA TYR A 62 16.96 -14.82 1.25
C TYR A 62 17.04 -15.93 2.30
N ASN A 63 18.20 -16.14 2.92
CA ASN A 63 18.37 -17.13 3.99
C ASN A 63 17.54 -16.75 5.23
N GLU A 64 17.55 -15.47 5.64
CA GLU A 64 16.71 -14.99 6.73
C GLU A 64 15.22 -15.21 6.44
N PHE A 65 14.81 -14.96 5.20
CA PHE A 65 13.44 -15.22 4.76
C PHE A 65 13.08 -16.71 4.84
N LEU A 66 13.95 -17.62 4.39
CA LEU A 66 13.72 -19.06 4.51
C LEU A 66 13.61 -19.51 5.97
N GLU A 67 14.51 -19.05 6.84
CA GLU A 67 14.42 -19.35 8.27
C GLU A 67 13.13 -18.81 8.91
N ALA A 68 12.63 -17.67 8.44
CA ALA A 68 11.37 -17.11 8.91
C ALA A 68 10.16 -17.96 8.49
N LEU A 69 10.19 -18.56 7.29
CA LEU A 69 9.12 -19.44 6.80
C LEU A 69 9.03 -20.77 7.57
N GLU A 70 10.16 -21.30 8.05
CA GLU A 70 10.17 -22.54 8.83
C GLU A 70 9.67 -22.35 10.27
N LYS A 71 9.69 -21.12 10.78
CA LYS A 71 9.25 -20.81 12.15
C LYS A 71 7.72 -20.82 12.21
N PRO A 72 7.08 -21.71 13.00
CA PRO A 72 5.63 -21.71 13.12
C PRO A 72 5.15 -20.40 13.74
N VAL A 73 4.21 -19.73 13.07
CA VAL A 73 3.58 -18.53 13.60
C VAL A 73 2.71 -18.92 14.79
N ARG A 74 3.00 -18.37 15.97
CA ARG A 74 2.24 -18.64 17.20
C ARG A 74 1.69 -17.33 17.77
N GLY A 75 0.53 -17.41 18.40
CA GLY A 75 -0.07 -16.30 19.15
C GLY A 75 -1.59 -16.26 19.06
N PRO A 76 -2.26 -15.62 20.03
CA PRO A 76 -3.72 -15.59 20.11
C PRO A 76 -4.38 -14.95 18.89
N LYS A 77 -3.74 -13.94 18.29
CA LYS A 77 -4.25 -13.28 17.07
C LYS A 77 -4.19 -14.21 15.84
N TYR A 78 -3.12 -14.99 15.69
CA TYR A 78 -3.01 -15.95 14.58
C TYR A 78 -4.06 -17.07 14.72
N GLN A 79 -4.24 -17.60 15.94
CA GLN A 79 -5.28 -18.59 16.21
C GLN A 79 -6.68 -18.03 15.91
N ALA A 80 -6.99 -16.82 16.36
CA ALA A 80 -8.27 -16.18 16.07
C ALA A 80 -8.52 -15.97 14.57
N LEU A 81 -7.49 -15.65 13.78
CA LEU A 81 -7.59 -15.52 12.33
C LEU A 81 -7.76 -16.86 11.61
N MET A 82 -7.17 -17.94 12.14
CA MET A 82 -7.30 -19.29 11.56
C MET A 82 -8.64 -19.95 11.89
N THR A 83 -9.29 -19.57 12.99
CA THR A 83 -10.61 -20.09 13.40
C THR A 83 -11.77 -19.18 13.00
N GLY A 84 -11.49 -17.96 12.56
CA GLY A 84 -12.51 -16.98 12.15
C GLY A 84 -13.08 -17.28 10.78
N GLU A 85 -14.24 -16.70 10.49
CA GLU A 85 -14.85 -16.78 9.15
C GLU A 85 -13.93 -16.13 8.11
N THR A 86 -13.70 -16.81 6.99
CA THR A 86 -12.78 -16.32 5.97
C THR A 86 -13.37 -15.09 5.27
N VAL A 87 -12.53 -14.10 4.97
CA VAL A 87 -12.94 -12.92 4.19
C VAL A 87 -13.33 -13.26 2.74
N PHE A 88 -13.06 -14.49 2.31
CA PHE A 88 -13.37 -15.01 0.98
C PHE A 88 -14.68 -15.81 0.95
N GLY A 89 -15.40 -15.92 2.07
CA GLY A 89 -16.71 -16.55 2.19
C GLY A 89 -16.72 -18.07 1.97
N LYS A 90 -15.53 -18.71 1.96
CA LYS A 90 -15.32 -20.15 1.77
C LYS A 90 -14.07 -20.60 2.51
N ASP A 91 -14.03 -21.84 2.96
CA ASP A 91 -12.81 -22.43 3.52
C ASP A 91 -11.68 -22.43 2.48
N PHE A 92 -10.50 -21.95 2.86
CA PHE A 92 -9.31 -21.95 2.03
C PHE A 92 -8.57 -23.27 2.21
N THR A 93 -8.67 -24.18 1.25
CA THR A 93 -7.90 -25.42 1.19
C THR A 93 -6.73 -25.28 0.23
N LEU A 94 -5.50 -25.49 0.72
CA LEU A 94 -4.31 -25.73 -0.09
C LEU A 94 -4.28 -27.23 -0.40
N ASP A 95 -4.68 -27.63 -1.60
CA ASP A 95 -4.39 -28.96 -2.14
C ASP A 95 -2.89 -29.12 -2.46
#